data_AF-A0A4Y7U4M2-F1
#
_entry.id   AF-A0A4Y7U4M2-F1
#
_cell.length_a   1.000
_cell.length_b   1.000
_cell.length_c   1.000
_cell.angle_alpha   90.00
_cell.angle_beta   90.00
_cell.angle_gamma   90.00
#
_symmetry.space_group_name_H-M   'P 1'
#
loop_
_entity.id
_entity.type
_entity.pdbx_description
1 polymer ?
#
loop_
_entity_poly.entity_id
_entity_poly.type
_entity_poly.pdbx_seq_one_letter_code
_entity_poly.pdbx_strand_id
1 'polypeptide(L)'
;MFEFLRSYIVCLALLSGIIGLISLHKLPGNKAKFLVLLIWFSVLTEIVGYFFTQWTGLLNYYVYNFYMFVSFSAYILLLRSLLQKQTNRISAVLFLILFLISLFLNILYFRKDINHSFTYSFAVGVIVVMMLSCLYLVEIFNSNK
;
A
#
# COMPACT_ATOMS: atom_id res chain seq x y z
N MET A 1 17.93 -2.27 15.70
CA MET A 1 18.22 -2.23 14.25
C MET A 1 16.98 -1.90 13.43
N PHE A 2 15.85 -2.58 13.63
CA PHE A 2 14.58 -2.27 12.93
C PHE A 2 14.01 -0.89 13.24
N GLU A 3 14.16 -0.38 14.47
CA GLU A 3 13.69 0.98 14.82
C GLU A 3 14.42 2.10 14.07
N PHE A 4 15.74 1.96 13.88
CA PHE A 4 16.51 2.92 13.08
C PHE A 4 16.06 2.89 11.61
N LEU A 5 15.89 1.68 11.04
CA LEU A 5 15.40 1.53 9.67
C LEU A 5 14.00 2.14 9.49
N ARG A 6 13.10 1.90 10.46
CA ARG A 6 11.76 2.48 10.52
C ARG A 6 11.82 4.01 10.54
N SER A 7 12.67 4.59 11.40
CA SER A 7 12.87 6.04 11.48
C SER A 7 13.34 6.64 10.15
N TYR A 8 14.30 6.01 9.47
CA TYR A 8 14.75 6.48 8.15
C TYR A 8 13.64 6.44 7.10
N ILE A 9 12.84 5.37 7.06
CA ILE A 9 11.71 5.24 6.13
C ILE A 9 10.67 6.35 6.39
N VAL A 10 10.36 6.63 7.65
CA VAL A 10 9.43 7.70 8.03
C VAL A 10 9.97 9.08 7.64
N CYS A 11 11.26 9.34 7.86
CA CYS A 11 11.91 10.57 7.41
C CYS A 11 11.85 10.74 5.88
N LEU A 12 12.11 9.67 5.12
CA LEU A 12 12.00 9.69 3.65
C LEU A 12 10.55 9.92 3.20
N ALA A 13 9.58 9.30 3.88
CA ALA A 13 8.16 9.51 3.61
C ALA A 13 7.74 10.96 3.90
N LEU A 14 8.20 11.55 5.01
CA LEU A 14 7.95 12.96 5.34
C LEU A 14 8.56 13.91 4.31
N LEU A 15 9.84 13.71 3.96
CA LEU A 15 10.52 14.55 2.95
C LEU A 15 9.82 14.48 1.60
N SER A 16 9.52 13.27 1.12
CA SER A 16 8.81 13.07 -0.15
C SER A 16 7.38 13.63 -0.09
N GLY A 17 6.67 13.46 1.03
CA GLY A 17 5.34 14.00 1.25
C GLY A 17 5.30 15.53 1.26
N ILE A 18 6.26 16.19 1.90
CA ILE A 18 6.39 17.66 1.94
C ILE A 18 6.68 18.20 0.54
N ILE A 19 7.68 17.65 -0.16
CA ILE A 19 8.02 18.05 -1.53
C ILE A 19 6.83 17.84 -2.47
N GLY A 20 6.12 16.71 -2.30
CA GLY A 20 4.91 16.39 -3.04
C GLY A 20 3.77 17.38 -2.81
N LEU A 21 3.58 17.86 -1.58
CA LEU A 21 2.57 18.89 -1.27
C LEU A 21 2.93 20.26 -1.87
N ILE A 22 4.19 20.70 -1.71
CA ILE A 22 4.66 21.97 -2.29
C ILE A 22 4.48 21.96 -3.82
N SER A 23 4.80 20.82 -4.44
CA SER A 23 4.72 20.63 -5.89
C SER A 23 3.36 20.12 -6.37
N LEU A 24 2.34 20.04 -5.50
CA LEU A 24 1.06 19.38 -5.81
C LEU A 24 0.37 19.98 -7.05
N HIS A 25 0.48 21.31 -7.21
CA HIS A 25 -0.05 22.05 -8.36
C HIS A 25 0.67 21.73 -9.69
N LYS A 26 1.93 21.27 -9.62
CA LYS A 26 2.76 20.90 -10.78
C LYS A 26 2.62 19.42 -11.16
N LEU A 27 2.02 18.59 -10.30
CA LEU A 27 1.94 17.15 -10.53
C LEU A 27 0.96 16.81 -11.67
N PRO A 28 1.36 15.95 -12.62
CA PRO A 28 0.55 15.62 -13.77
C PRO A 28 -0.63 14.72 -13.38
N GLY A 29 -1.84 15.27 -13.53
CA GLY A 29 -3.10 14.55 -13.34
C GLY A 29 -3.37 14.07 -11.91
N ASN A 30 -4.51 13.40 -11.74
CA ASN A 30 -4.98 12.98 -10.41
C ASN A 30 -4.19 11.79 -9.84
N LYS A 31 -3.56 10.97 -10.69
CA LYS A 31 -2.82 9.78 -10.27
C LYS A 31 -1.56 10.13 -9.48
N ALA A 32 -0.80 11.13 -9.92
CA ALA A 32 0.39 11.59 -9.21
C ALA A 32 0.02 12.25 -7.87
N LYS A 33 -1.05 13.05 -7.85
CA LYS A 33 -1.58 13.65 -6.61
C LYS A 33 -2.07 12.59 -5.62
N PHE A 34 -2.70 11.52 -6.12
CA PHE A 34 -3.11 10.39 -5.29
C PHE A 34 -1.93 9.68 -4.62
N LEU A 35 -0.78 9.58 -5.30
CA LEU A 35 0.44 9.03 -4.71
C LEU A 35 0.94 9.87 -3.53
N VAL A 36 0.90 11.21 -3.63
CA VAL A 36 1.21 12.11 -2.50
C VAL A 36 0.28 11.86 -1.32
N LEU A 37 -1.01 11.65 -1.58
CA LEU A 37 -1.99 11.29 -0.55
C LEU A 37 -1.64 9.96 0.12
N LEU A 38 -1.21 8.94 -0.63
CA LEU A 38 -0.77 7.65 -0.07
C LEU A 38 0.48 7.78 0.81
N ILE A 39 1.43 8.65 0.44
CA ILE A 39 2.61 8.92 1.27
C ILE A 39 2.18 9.53 2.61
N TRP A 40 1.31 10.53 2.59
CA TRP A 40 0.79 11.13 3.82
C TRP A 40 -0.04 10.17 4.64
N PHE A 41 -0.83 9.31 3.99
CA PHE A 41 -1.55 8.23 4.67
C PHE A 41 -0.60 7.28 5.41
N SER A 42 0.56 6.94 4.82
CA SER A 42 1.60 6.15 5.50
C SER A 42 2.18 6.88 6.71
N VAL A 43 2.49 8.17 6.59
CA VAL A 43 3.02 8.97 7.71
C VAL A 43 2.00 9.06 8.85
N LEU A 44 0.73 9.33 8.54
CA LEU A 44 -0.33 9.40 9.54
C LEU A 44 -0.55 8.06 10.23
N THR A 45 -0.54 6.96 9.47
CA THR A 45 -0.67 5.61 10.04
C THR A 45 0.44 5.34 11.04
N GLU A 46 1.67 5.74 10.74
CA GLU A 46 2.79 5.54 11.65
C GLU A 46 2.60 6.30 12.97
N ILE A 47 2.18 7.56 12.90
CA ILE A 47 1.88 8.38 14.08
C ILE A 47 0.74 7.72 14.89
N VAL A 48 -0.36 7.37 14.23
CA VAL A 48 -1.50 6.72 14.87
C VAL A 48 -1.06 5.40 15.50
N GLY A 49 -0.33 4.55 14.78
CA GLY A 49 0.12 3.25 15.26
C GLY A 49 1.14 3.31 16.40
N TYR A 50 1.91 4.40 16.50
CA TYR A 50 2.80 4.66 17.65
C TYR A 50 2.00 4.99 18.92
N PHE A 51 1.01 5.88 18.83
CA PHE A 51 0.23 6.30 19.99
C PHE A 51 -1.00 5.44 20.29
N PHE A 52 -1.42 4.57 19.36
CA PHE A 52 -2.68 3.81 19.44
C PHE A 52 -2.83 3.00 20.74
N THR A 53 -1.77 2.29 21.13
CA THR A 53 -1.77 1.47 22.35
C THR A 53 -1.92 2.32 23.60
N GLN A 54 -1.30 3.50 23.63
CA GLN A 54 -1.43 4.44 24.75
C GLN A 54 -2.83 5.03 24.83
N TRP A 55 -3.46 5.32 23.68
CA TRP A 55 -4.79 5.94 23.64
C TRP A 55 -5.94 4.98 23.91
N THR A 56 -5.83 3.73 23.45
CA THR A 56 -6.96 2.79 23.42
C THR A 56 -6.77 1.57 24.32
N GLY A 57 -5.55 1.29 24.77
CA GLY A 57 -5.20 0.04 25.46
C GLY A 57 -5.19 -1.19 24.55
N LEU A 58 -5.52 -1.05 23.26
CA LEU A 58 -5.47 -2.13 22.27
C LEU A 58 -4.12 -2.16 21.56
N LEU A 59 -3.70 -3.33 21.11
CA LEU A 59 -2.47 -3.46 20.35
C LEU A 59 -2.58 -2.75 18.99
N ASN A 60 -1.49 -2.14 18.54
CA ASN A 60 -1.44 -1.39 17.28
C ASN A 60 -1.57 -2.25 16.00
N TYR A 61 -1.63 -3.58 16.11
CA TYR A 61 -1.84 -4.50 14.99
C TYR A 61 -3.08 -4.17 14.16
N TYR A 62 -4.17 -3.71 14.78
CA TYR A 62 -5.37 -3.29 14.05
C TYR A 62 -5.11 -2.13 13.09
N VAL A 63 -4.32 -1.14 13.53
CA VAL A 63 -3.94 0.02 12.72
C VAL A 63 -3.10 -0.43 11.52
N TYR A 64 -2.10 -1.27 11.74
CA TYR A 64 -1.23 -1.74 10.66
C TYR A 64 -1.92 -2.72 9.70
N ASN A 65 -2.82 -3.58 10.19
CA ASN A 65 -3.62 -4.48 9.36
C ASN A 65 -4.61 -3.67 8.50
N PHE A 66 -5.23 -2.63 9.06
CA PHE A 66 -6.09 -1.72 8.29
C PHE A 66 -5.29 -0.94 7.24
N TYR A 67 -4.13 -0.39 7.63
CA TYR A 67 -3.22 0.28 6.70
C TYR A 67 -2.79 -0.64 5.56
N MET A 68 -2.43 -1.88 5.86
CA MET A 68 -2.06 -2.89 4.87
C MET A 68 -3.19 -3.10 3.85
N PHE A 69 -4.41 -3.28 4.33
CA PHE A 69 -5.59 -3.44 3.48
C PHE A 69 -5.80 -2.23 2.56
N VAL A 70 -5.83 -1.02 3.12
CA VAL A 70 -6.08 0.21 2.36
C VAL A 70 -4.96 0.47 1.36
N SER A 71 -3.71 0.40 1.80
CA SER A 71 -2.54 0.74 0.98
C SER A 71 -2.35 -0.23 -0.18
N PHE A 72 -2.39 -1.55 0.05
CA PHE A 72 -2.25 -2.50 -1.06
C PHE A 72 -3.41 -2.40 -2.04
N SER A 73 -4.64 -2.26 -1.56
CA SER A 73 -5.81 -2.05 -2.44
C SER A 73 -5.63 -0.79 -3.29
N ALA A 74 -5.19 0.32 -2.68
CA ALA A 74 -4.95 1.56 -3.39
C ALA A 74 -3.81 1.45 -4.42
N TYR A 75 -2.70 0.79 -4.08
CA TYR A 75 -1.60 0.56 -5.02
C TYR A 75 -2.00 -0.31 -6.21
N ILE A 76 -2.75 -1.39 -5.98
CA ILE A 76 -3.25 -2.27 -7.04
C ILE A 76 -4.19 -1.49 -7.98
N LEU A 77 -5.12 -0.70 -7.42
CA LEU A 77 -6.02 0.15 -8.20
C LEU A 77 -5.29 1.25 -8.98
N LEU A 78 -4.27 1.86 -8.37
CA LEU A 78 -3.40 2.84 -9.02
C LEU A 78 -2.67 2.20 -10.22
N LEU A 79 -2.01 1.06 -10.02
CA LEU A 79 -1.33 0.32 -11.08
C LEU A 79 -2.31 -0.10 -12.18
N ARG A 80 -3.48 -0.62 -11.82
CA ARG A 80 -4.55 -0.91 -12.79
C ARG A 80 -4.89 0.29 -13.67
N SER A 81 -4.96 1.49 -13.08
CA SER A 81 -5.27 2.71 -13.81
C SER A 81 -4.15 3.14 -14.77
N LEU A 82 -2.91 2.69 -14.53
CA LEU A 82 -1.74 3.02 -15.34
C LEU A 82 -1.54 2.05 -16.52
N LEU A 83 -2.00 0.81 -16.39
CA LEU A 83 -2.01 -0.17 -17.49
C LEU A 83 -2.91 0.32 -18.64
N GLN A 84 -2.47 0.13 -19.88
CA GLN A 84 -3.20 0.53 -21.10
C GLN A 84 -3.94 -0.66 -21.73
N LYS A 85 -3.30 -1.84 -21.77
CA LYS A 85 -3.85 -3.10 -22.28
C LYS A 85 -4.97 -3.60 -21.38
N GLN A 86 -6.12 -3.89 -22.00
CA GLN A 86 -7.30 -4.37 -21.28
C GLN A 86 -7.06 -5.71 -20.57
N THR A 87 -6.26 -6.60 -21.17
CA THR A 87 -5.87 -7.88 -20.56
C THR A 87 -5.12 -7.66 -19.25
N ASN A 88 -4.13 -6.77 -19.23
CA ASN A 88 -3.38 -6.44 -18.02
C ASN A 88 -4.27 -5.77 -16.96
N ARG A 89 -5.23 -4.94 -17.37
CA ARG A 89 -6.22 -4.36 -16.45
C ARG A 89 -7.11 -5.42 -15.81
N ILE A 90 -7.50 -6.45 -16.54
CA ILE A 90 -8.26 -7.59 -16.00
C ILE A 90 -7.39 -8.36 -15.01
N SER A 91 -6.13 -8.64 -15.34
CA SER A 91 -5.18 -9.28 -14.41
C SER A 91 -5.04 -8.50 -13.10
N ALA A 92 -5.00 -7.17 -13.14
CA ALA A 92 -4.96 -6.34 -11.94
C ALA A 92 -6.23 -6.46 -11.07
N VAL A 93 -7.41 -6.62 -11.68
CA VAL A 93 -8.65 -6.90 -10.93
C VAL A 93 -8.60 -8.28 -10.29
N LEU A 94 -8.13 -9.29 -11.03
CA LEU A 94 -7.98 -10.64 -10.49
C LEU A 94 -7.00 -10.68 -9.31
N PHE A 95 -5.89 -9.95 -9.40
CA PHE A 95 -4.95 -9.81 -8.30
C PHE A 95 -5.52 -9.05 -7.10
N LEU A 96 -6.37 -8.03 -7.33
CA LEU A 96 -7.09 -7.38 -6.23
C LEU A 96 -8.00 -8.37 -5.51
N ILE A 97 -8.78 -9.16 -6.27
CA ILE A 97 -9.66 -10.20 -5.72
C ILE A 97 -8.84 -11.23 -4.93
N LEU A 98 -7.71 -11.69 -5.47
CA LEU A 98 -6.80 -12.61 -4.80
C LEU A 98 -6.29 -12.03 -3.46
N PHE A 99 -5.88 -10.76 -3.45
CA PHE A 99 -5.43 -10.10 -2.22
C PHE A 99 -6.54 -10.01 -1.18
N LEU A 100 -7.76 -9.62 -1.58
CA LEU A 100 -8.92 -9.56 -0.70
C LEU A 100 -9.30 -10.94 -0.12
N ILE A 101 -9.27 -11.99 -0.96
CA ILE A 101 -9.46 -13.37 -0.51
C ILE A 101 -8.38 -13.73 0.53
N SER A 102 -7.11 -13.37 0.30
CA SER A 102 -6.03 -13.67 1.25
C SER A 102 -6.24 -12.99 2.60
N LEU A 103 -6.78 -11.77 2.65
CA LEU A 103 -7.13 -11.09 3.89
C LEU A 103 -8.28 -11.80 4.61
N PHE A 104 -9.32 -12.18 3.85
CA PHE A 104 -10.47 -12.87 4.41
C PHE A 104 -10.08 -14.24 5.00
N LEU A 105 -9.26 -15.00 4.28
CA LEU A 105 -8.71 -16.27 4.78
C LEU A 105 -7.88 -16.04 6.05
N ASN A 106 -7.08 -14.98 6.11
CA ASN A 106 -6.29 -14.69 7.30
C ASN A 106 -7.19 -14.44 8.53
N ILE A 107 -8.26 -13.68 8.36
CA ILE A 107 -9.27 -13.43 9.42
C ILE A 107 -9.96 -14.73 9.84
N LEU A 108 -10.32 -15.61 8.90
CA LEU A 108 -11.04 -16.86 9.20
C LEU A 108 -10.17 -17.89 9.92
N TYR A 109 -8.95 -18.13 9.43
CA TYR A 109 -8.10 -19.22 9.90
C TYR A 109 -7.23 -18.84 11.10
N PHE A 110 -6.83 -17.57 11.24
CA PHE A 110 -5.96 -17.10 12.33
C PHE A 110 -6.71 -16.32 13.43
N ARG A 111 -8.04 -16.48 13.50
CA ARG A 111 -8.94 -15.78 14.43
C ARG A 111 -8.59 -15.93 15.92
N LYS A 112 -7.85 -16.98 16.32
CA LYS A 112 -7.41 -17.16 17.71
C LYS A 112 -6.35 -16.14 18.16
N ASP A 113 -5.68 -15.52 17.20
CA ASP A 113 -4.52 -14.66 17.38
C ASP A 113 -4.76 -13.26 16.78
N ILE A 114 -5.90 -12.63 17.12
CA ILE A 114 -6.27 -11.26 16.66
C ILE A 114 -5.20 -10.21 17.06
N ASN A 115 -4.33 -10.58 18.00
CA ASN A 115 -3.19 -9.80 18.45
C ASN A 115 -1.93 -9.98 17.57
N HIS A 116 -2.07 -10.37 16.31
CA HIS A 116 -0.94 -10.52 15.39
C HIS A 116 -1.16 -9.82 14.04
N SER A 117 -0.05 -9.40 13.44
CA SER A 117 -0.04 -8.85 12.08
C SER A 117 -0.42 -9.91 11.04
N PHE A 118 -1.11 -9.49 9.99
CA PHE A 118 -1.50 -10.34 8.85
C PHE A 118 -0.31 -10.61 7.90
N THR A 119 0.74 -11.27 8.40
CA THR A 119 2.02 -11.47 7.67
C THR A 119 1.87 -12.20 6.34
N TYR A 120 0.98 -13.20 6.26
CA TYR A 120 0.73 -13.92 4.99
C TYR A 120 0.04 -13.02 3.95
N SER A 121 -0.99 -12.29 4.36
CA SER A 121 -1.67 -11.33 3.48
C SER A 121 -0.74 -10.19 3.07
N PHE A 122 0.16 -9.77 3.95
CA PHE A 122 1.22 -8.82 3.63
C PHE A 122 2.11 -9.35 2.50
N ALA A 123 2.63 -10.57 2.63
CA ALA A 123 3.48 -11.18 1.62
C ALA A 123 2.77 -11.30 0.27
N VAL A 124 1.49 -11.73 0.26
CA VAL A 124 0.67 -11.77 -0.96
C VAL A 124 0.52 -10.37 -1.56
N GLY A 125 0.23 -9.35 -0.75
CA GLY A 125 0.11 -7.96 -1.19
C GLY A 125 1.38 -7.44 -1.86
N VAL A 126 2.55 -7.69 -1.24
CA VAL A 126 3.86 -7.30 -1.81
C VAL A 126 4.10 -7.98 -3.15
N ILE A 127 3.90 -9.29 -3.23
CA ILE A 127 4.12 -10.07 -4.47
C ILE A 127 3.20 -9.56 -5.58
N VAL A 128 1.91 -9.33 -5.28
CA VAL A 128 0.94 -8.81 -6.24
C VAL A 128 1.34 -7.43 -6.78
N VAL A 129 1.69 -6.49 -5.89
CA VAL A 129 2.11 -5.15 -6.31
C VAL A 129 3.39 -5.21 -7.14
N MET A 130 4.34 -6.06 -6.77
CA MET A 130 5.57 -6.27 -7.52
C MET A 130 5.29 -6.83 -8.91
N MET A 131 4.47 -7.88 -9.04
CA MET A 131 4.07 -8.44 -10.33
C MET A 131 3.38 -7.42 -11.23
N LEU A 132 2.45 -6.63 -10.68
CA LEU A 132 1.77 -5.58 -11.43
C LEU A 132 2.70 -4.45 -11.86
N SER A 133 3.69 -4.12 -11.03
CA SER A 133 4.72 -3.13 -11.37
C SER A 133 5.61 -3.64 -12.51
N CYS A 134 5.99 -4.92 -12.49
CA CYS A 134 6.70 -5.56 -13.59
C CYS A 134 5.87 -5.55 -14.90
N LEU A 135 4.58 -5.91 -14.82
CA LEU A 135 3.68 -5.86 -15.97
C LEU A 135 3.56 -4.45 -16.55
N TYR A 136 3.45 -3.44 -15.70
CA TYR A 136 3.42 -2.05 -16.11
C TYR A 136 4.72 -1.63 -16.83
N LEU A 137 5.88 -1.98 -16.29
CA LEU A 137 7.16 -1.69 -16.94
C LEU A 137 7.29 -2.38 -18.30
N VAL A 138 6.97 -3.67 -18.38
CA VAL A 138 6.97 -4.44 -19.64
C VAL A 138 6.04 -3.79 -20.67
N GLU A 139 4.89 -3.28 -20.23
CA GLU A 139 3.95 -2.60 -21.11
C GLU A 139 4.48 -1.25 -21.60
N ILE A 140 5.17 -0.47 -20.76
CA ILE A 140 5.84 0.76 -21.19
C ILE A 140 6.90 0.46 -22.24
N PHE A 141 7.78 -0.52 -21.99
CA PHE A 141 8.90 -0.82 -22.90
C PHE A 141 8.44 -1.42 -24.23
N ASN A 142 7.35 -2.20 -24.23
CA ASN A 142 6.79 -2.79 -25.44
C ASN A 142 5.71 -1.92 -26.10
N SER A 143 5.29 -0.83 -25.45
CA SER A 143 4.42 0.16 -26.06
C SER A 143 5.28 1.00 -27.00
N ASN A 144 5.23 0.70 -28.29
CA ASN A 144 5.70 1.62 -29.33
C ASN A 144 4.86 2.90 -29.24
N LYS A 145 5.28 3.83 -28.40
CA LYS A 145 5.03 5.25 -28.59
C LYS A 145 6.08 5.80 -29.54
#